data_AF-A0A0Q4S0S7-F1
#
_entry.id   AF-A0A0Q4S0S7-F1
#
_cell.length_a   1.000
_cell.length_b   1.000
_cell.length_c   1.000
_cell.angle_alpha   90.00
_cell.angle_beta   90.00
_cell.angle_gamma   90.00
#
_symmetry.space_group_name_H-M   'P 1'
#
loop_
_entity.id
_entity.type
_entity.pdbx_description
1 polymer ?
#
loop_
_entity_poly.entity_id
_entity_poly.type
_entity_poly.pdbx_seq_one_letter_code
_entity_poly.pdbx_strand_id
1 'polypeptide(L)'
;MKNTILSLFLFLIFICCSKQNKNESLNDQIKNTKNNLDKKNNEIAIKYSTPIKGYNVSAKWLIRGKIESKFSKNFKGPAILTFENIKTKEIFWVIHPEFTIDIDKENLKHIIVVDDEFVKNESFTQVCKYVKPKFEKVGTSKEEEGFGYVYIPFFFQDVDFDDVDELILTYATTYEKGGSINKIFKKGADKNLEFSEMTNEPFTNFSGFYYGNPNADAYNYTTIDYKNKTISHHESSGDGGSREIIYEFKKTNNNPNYILFGKIDKNNFENSEIQKRTVFKYNDYGEIVSVDKIKQPTANARL
;
A
#
# COMPACT_ATOMS: atom_id res chain seq x y z
N MET A 1 -48.68 -9.81 -20.62
CA MET A 1 -48.63 -11.25 -20.23
C MET A 1 -47.20 -11.72 -20.39
N LYS A 2 -46.51 -11.97 -19.26
CA LYS A 2 -45.88 -13.25 -18.85
C LYS A 2 -44.68 -13.69 -19.72
N ASN A 3 -43.51 -14.09 -19.22
CA ASN A 3 -42.98 -14.30 -17.87
C ASN A 3 -41.45 -14.39 -17.94
N THR A 4 -40.81 -13.93 -16.87
CA THR A 4 -39.43 -14.13 -16.42
C THR A 4 -39.12 -15.61 -16.16
N ILE A 5 -37.92 -16.13 -16.49
CA ILE A 5 -37.31 -17.26 -15.77
C ILE A 5 -35.80 -17.01 -15.57
N LEU A 6 -35.48 -16.88 -14.29
CA LEU A 6 -34.19 -16.85 -13.61
C LEU A 6 -33.59 -18.26 -13.60
N SER A 7 -32.35 -18.44 -14.08
CA SER A 7 -31.61 -19.70 -13.89
C SER A 7 -30.63 -19.55 -12.74
N LEU A 8 -31.02 -20.11 -11.60
CA LEU A 8 -30.25 -20.27 -10.38
C LEU A 8 -29.80 -21.74 -10.32
N PHE A 9 -28.51 -22.04 -10.53
CA PHE A 9 -28.00 -23.40 -10.34
C PHE A 9 -27.24 -23.54 -9.02
N LEU A 10 -28.05 -23.88 -8.00
CA LEU A 10 -27.85 -24.95 -7.01
C LEU A 10 -26.41 -25.30 -6.59
N PHE A 11 -26.05 -24.83 -5.40
CA PHE A 11 -25.02 -25.40 -4.53
C PHE A 11 -25.40 -26.83 -4.15
N LEU A 12 -24.57 -27.80 -4.54
CA LEU A 12 -24.65 -29.18 -4.06
C LEU A 12 -23.86 -29.30 -2.76
N ILE A 13 -24.62 -29.53 -1.70
CA ILE A 13 -24.18 -29.76 -0.32
C ILE A 13 -23.62 -31.19 -0.23
N PHE A 14 -22.33 -31.35 0.07
CA PHE A 14 -21.83 -32.57 0.71
C PHE A 14 -21.82 -32.36 2.23
N ILE A 15 -22.86 -32.87 2.90
CA ILE A 15 -22.86 -33.11 4.34
C ILE A 15 -22.07 -34.40 4.57
N CYS A 16 -20.88 -34.28 5.16
CA CYS A 16 -20.30 -35.36 5.94
C CYS A 16 -20.58 -35.08 7.42
N CYS A 17 -21.31 -36.00 8.05
CA CYS A 17 -21.73 -35.94 9.44
C CYS A 17 -20.52 -36.00 10.38
N SER A 18 -20.21 -34.90 11.07
CA SER A 18 -19.79 -34.98 12.46
C SER A 18 -20.92 -34.41 13.32
N LYS A 19 -21.41 -35.21 14.27
CA LYS A 19 -22.35 -34.76 15.30
C LYS A 19 -21.59 -33.84 16.25
N GLN A 20 -21.69 -32.54 16.03
CA GLN A 20 -21.53 -31.52 17.06
C GLN A 20 -22.77 -30.62 16.98
N ASN A 21 -23.29 -30.22 18.15
CA ASN A 21 -24.46 -29.36 18.33
C ASN A 21 -24.33 -28.05 17.53
N LYS A 22 -24.74 -28.09 16.26
CA LYS A 22 -24.63 -26.97 15.31
C LYS A 22 -25.71 -25.92 15.50
N ASN A 23 -26.81 -26.21 16.21
CA ASN A 23 -27.93 -25.27 16.31
C ASN A 23 -27.72 -24.18 17.37
N GLU A 24 -26.92 -24.41 18.42
CA GLU A 24 -26.54 -23.34 19.36
C GLU A 24 -25.44 -22.45 18.77
N SER A 25 -24.40 -23.03 18.15
CA SER A 25 -23.29 -22.21 17.62
C SER A 25 -23.68 -21.38 16.39
N LEU A 26 -24.59 -21.86 15.53
CA LEU A 26 -25.11 -21.04 14.43
C LEU A 26 -26.02 -19.91 14.93
N ASN A 27 -26.84 -20.18 15.95
CA ASN A 27 -27.70 -19.15 16.55
C ASN A 27 -26.90 -18.10 17.31
N ASP A 28 -25.79 -18.48 17.95
CA ASP A 28 -24.88 -17.54 18.60
C ASP A 28 -24.06 -16.75 17.59
N GLN A 29 -23.59 -17.38 16.51
CA GLN A 29 -22.95 -16.66 15.40
C GLN A 29 -23.92 -15.71 14.71
N ILE A 30 -25.17 -16.11 14.47
CA ILE A 30 -26.20 -15.25 13.86
C ILE A 30 -26.64 -14.14 14.83
N LYS A 31 -26.81 -14.42 16.13
CA LYS A 31 -27.10 -13.39 17.15
C LYS A 31 -25.94 -12.40 17.29
N ASN A 32 -24.69 -12.85 17.30
CA ASN A 32 -23.53 -11.97 17.34
C ASN A 32 -23.40 -11.13 16.05
N THR A 33 -23.71 -11.73 14.90
CA THR A 33 -23.71 -11.01 13.61
C THR A 33 -24.84 -9.97 13.56
N LYS A 34 -26.03 -10.27 14.08
CA LYS A 34 -27.16 -9.33 14.18
C LYS A 34 -26.90 -8.22 15.20
N ASN A 35 -26.33 -8.54 16.36
CA ASN A 35 -25.94 -7.57 17.39
C ASN A 35 -24.81 -6.63 16.94
N ASN A 36 -23.99 -7.02 15.97
CA ASN A 36 -22.98 -6.16 15.36
C ASN A 36 -23.51 -5.32 14.19
N LEU A 37 -24.58 -5.74 13.51
CA LEU A 37 -25.21 -4.93 12.45
C LEU A 37 -26.06 -3.78 13.00
N ASP A 38 -26.68 -3.95 14.18
CA ASP A 38 -27.58 -2.97 14.78
C ASP A 38 -26.89 -1.89 15.64
N LYS A 39 -25.57 -1.98 15.85
CA LYS A 39 -24.79 -0.90 16.48
C LYS A 39 -24.20 -0.01 15.39
N LYS A 40 -24.86 1.12 15.12
CA LYS A 40 -24.26 2.18 14.29
C LYS A 40 -22.92 2.59 14.90
N ASN A 41 -21.82 2.30 14.23
CA ASN A 41 -20.54 2.92 14.54
C ASN A 41 -20.65 4.40 14.16
N ASN A 42 -20.38 5.25 15.15
CA ASN A 42 -20.36 6.68 14.96
C ASN A 42 -19.11 7.09 14.18
N GLU A 43 -19.08 8.32 13.67
CA GLU A 43 -18.00 8.76 12.80
C GLU A 43 -16.76 9.19 13.59
N ILE A 44 -15.61 8.58 13.32
CA ILE A 44 -14.31 9.07 13.76
C ILE A 44 -13.67 9.80 12.58
N ALA A 45 -13.49 11.10 12.74
CA ALA A 45 -12.87 11.95 11.73
C ALA A 45 -11.48 12.41 12.19
N ILE A 46 -10.58 12.51 11.23
CA ILE A 46 -9.22 13.00 11.43
C ILE A 46 -9.04 14.19 10.50
N LYS A 47 -8.52 15.29 11.02
CA LYS A 47 -8.19 16.47 10.21
C LYS A 47 -6.72 16.80 10.41
N TYR A 48 -6.00 16.98 9.32
CA TYR A 48 -4.63 17.49 9.41
C TYR A 48 -4.68 19.01 9.59
N SER A 49 -3.96 19.48 10.61
CA SER A 49 -3.94 20.89 11.05
C SER A 49 -3.30 21.85 10.04
N THR A 50 -2.50 21.33 9.12
CA THR A 50 -1.84 22.11 8.07
C THR A 50 -2.03 21.44 6.72
N PRO A 51 -2.10 22.22 5.63
CA PRO A 51 -2.23 21.63 4.31
C PRO A 51 -0.98 20.84 3.90
N ILE A 52 -1.20 19.73 3.20
CA ILE A 52 -0.15 18.82 2.73
C ILE A 52 -0.12 18.92 1.21
N LYS A 53 1.01 19.38 0.63
CA LYS A 53 1.19 19.50 -0.83
C LYS A 53 0.04 20.22 -1.55
N GLY A 54 -0.52 21.26 -0.93
CA GLY A 54 -1.61 22.05 -1.51
C GLY A 54 -3.01 21.50 -1.27
N TYR A 55 -3.16 20.50 -0.40
CA TYR A 55 -4.45 19.91 -0.03
C TYR A 55 -4.76 20.08 1.46
N ASN A 56 -6.01 20.41 1.79
CA ASN A 56 -6.55 20.12 3.11
C ASN A 56 -6.88 18.63 3.17
N VAL A 57 -6.29 17.91 4.11
CA VAL A 57 -6.43 16.46 4.21
C VAL A 57 -7.25 16.09 5.43
N SER A 58 -8.20 15.19 5.23
CA SER A 58 -8.97 14.55 6.29
C SER A 58 -9.11 13.07 6.03
N ALA A 59 -9.27 12.28 7.09
CA ALA A 59 -9.62 10.87 6.97
C ALA A 59 -10.89 10.57 7.76
N LYS A 60 -11.83 9.88 7.14
CA LYS A 60 -12.95 9.24 7.81
C LYS A 60 -12.58 7.80 8.07
N TRP A 61 -12.40 7.46 9.33
CA TRP A 61 -11.91 6.14 9.70
C TRP A 61 -13.08 5.20 9.98
N LEU A 62 -13.03 4.02 9.37
CA LEU A 62 -14.10 3.04 9.30
C LEU A 62 -13.72 1.80 10.13
N ILE A 63 -13.23 2.02 11.35
CA ILE A 63 -12.76 0.94 12.23
C ILE A 63 -13.85 -0.11 12.45
N ARG A 64 -13.45 -1.39 12.29
CA ARG A 64 -14.25 -2.58 12.57
C ARG A 64 -13.32 -3.71 13.00
N GLY A 65 -13.76 -4.55 13.94
CA GLY A 65 -13.11 -5.82 14.26
C GLY A 65 -11.94 -5.73 15.25
N LYS A 66 -11.03 -6.70 15.17
CA LYS A 66 -9.94 -6.90 16.12
C LYS A 66 -8.87 -5.80 16.03
N ILE A 67 -8.41 -5.32 17.17
CA ILE A 67 -7.30 -4.36 17.26
C ILE A 67 -5.99 -5.16 17.25
N GLU A 68 -5.18 -4.98 16.21
CA GLU A 68 -3.88 -5.63 16.09
C GLU A 68 -2.84 -4.89 16.96
N SER A 69 -2.74 -5.28 18.23
CA SER A 69 -1.65 -4.88 19.12
C SER A 69 -0.40 -5.74 18.88
N LYS A 70 0.36 -5.44 17.83
CA LYS A 70 1.77 -5.87 17.78
C LYS A 70 2.66 -4.65 17.70
N PHE A 71 3.41 -4.43 18.79
CA PHE A 71 4.50 -3.45 18.96
C PHE A 71 4.11 -1.96 19.11
N SER A 72 2.85 -1.59 18.91
CA SER A 72 2.27 -0.30 19.32
C SER A 72 0.79 -0.50 19.65
N LYS A 73 0.23 0.30 20.58
CA LYS A 73 -1.23 0.29 20.88
C LYS A 73 -1.97 1.11 19.81
N ASN A 74 -1.76 0.76 18.55
CA ASN A 74 -2.24 1.54 17.43
C ASN A 74 -3.45 0.84 16.84
N PHE A 75 -4.45 1.64 16.51
CA PHE A 75 -5.61 1.10 15.85
C PHE A 75 -5.38 1.11 14.34
N LYS A 76 -5.73 0.00 13.69
CA LYS A 76 -5.62 -0.21 12.26
C LYS A 76 -7.02 -0.51 11.70
N GLY A 77 -7.36 0.08 10.56
CA GLY A 77 -8.61 -0.22 9.89
C GLY A 77 -8.81 0.58 8.62
N PRO A 78 -9.85 0.28 7.84
CA PRO A 78 -10.09 1.00 6.61
C PRO A 78 -10.41 2.48 6.88
N ALA A 79 -9.94 3.38 6.02
CA ALA A 79 -10.30 4.80 6.04
C ALA A 79 -10.57 5.31 4.63
N ILE A 80 -11.39 6.35 4.54
CA ILE A 80 -11.52 7.17 3.34
C ILE A 80 -10.70 8.42 3.58
N LEU A 81 -9.64 8.62 2.81
CA LEU A 81 -8.86 9.85 2.82
C LEU A 81 -9.45 10.79 1.79
N THR A 82 -9.59 12.06 2.18
CA THR A 82 -10.12 13.14 1.37
C THR A 82 -9.09 14.25 1.28
N PHE A 83 -8.88 14.75 0.07
CA PHE A 83 -7.90 15.76 -0.29
C PHE A 83 -8.63 16.90 -1.00
N GLU A 84 -8.90 18.00 -0.29
CA GLU A 84 -9.49 19.20 -0.89
C GLU A 84 -8.37 20.12 -1.37
N ASN A 85 -8.31 20.40 -2.67
CA ASN A 85 -7.34 21.33 -3.22
C ASN A 85 -7.62 22.75 -2.70
N ILE A 86 -6.63 23.38 -2.07
CA ILE A 86 -6.81 24.69 -1.41
C ILE A 86 -7.25 25.77 -2.39
N LYS A 87 -6.76 25.72 -3.64
CA LYS A 87 -7.01 26.72 -4.69
C LYS A 87 -8.31 26.44 -5.44
N THR A 88 -8.48 25.23 -5.96
CA THR A 88 -9.61 24.89 -6.85
C THR A 88 -10.85 24.44 -6.11
N LYS A 89 -10.74 24.06 -4.82
CA LYS A 89 -11.81 23.47 -4.01
C LYS A 89 -12.33 22.12 -4.52
N GLU A 90 -11.66 21.55 -5.50
CA GLU A 90 -11.90 20.18 -5.94
C GLU A 90 -11.51 19.20 -4.84
N ILE A 91 -12.35 18.18 -4.64
CA ILE A 91 -12.16 17.18 -3.61
C ILE A 91 -11.79 15.87 -4.29
N PHE A 92 -10.63 15.33 -3.93
CA PHE A 92 -10.20 13.99 -4.34
C PHE A 92 -10.28 13.03 -3.16
N TRP A 93 -10.47 11.75 -3.43
CA TRP A 93 -10.49 10.75 -2.36
C TRP A 93 -9.83 9.44 -2.77
N VAL A 94 -9.47 8.64 -1.75
CA VAL A 94 -8.98 7.27 -1.90
C VAL A 94 -9.36 6.44 -0.67
N ILE A 95 -9.54 5.14 -0.85
CA ILE A 95 -9.75 4.19 0.25
C ILE A 95 -8.41 3.58 0.65
N HIS A 96 -8.07 3.70 1.93
CA HIS A 96 -6.92 3.04 2.53
C HIS A 96 -7.39 1.89 3.42
N PRO A 97 -7.18 0.62 3.07
CA PRO A 97 -7.76 -0.53 3.80
C PRO A 97 -7.13 -0.77 5.17
N GLU A 98 -5.89 -0.33 5.36
CA GLU A 98 -5.10 -0.56 6.58
C GLU A 98 -4.62 0.76 7.19
N PHE A 99 -5.48 1.77 7.26
CA PHE A 99 -5.13 3.08 7.77
C PHE A 99 -4.87 2.98 9.28
N THR A 100 -3.68 3.39 9.68
CA THR A 100 -3.24 3.37 11.08
C THR A 100 -3.17 4.78 11.62
N ILE A 101 -3.68 4.98 12.83
CA ILE A 101 -3.60 6.26 13.53
C ILE A 101 -3.36 6.07 15.03
N ASP A 102 -2.55 6.97 15.58
CA ASP A 102 -2.44 7.17 17.02
C ASP A 102 -3.62 8.02 17.50
N ILE A 103 -4.53 7.42 18.26
CA ILE A 103 -5.63 8.16 18.88
C ILE A 103 -5.12 8.84 20.15
N ASP A 104 -5.36 10.14 20.26
CA ASP A 104 -4.96 10.93 21.42
C ASP A 104 -5.59 10.34 22.69
N LYS A 105 -4.83 10.37 23.79
CA LYS A 105 -5.22 9.73 25.05
C LYS A 105 -6.60 10.19 25.55
N GLU A 106 -6.95 11.46 25.33
CA GLU A 106 -8.25 12.04 25.66
C GLU A 106 -9.42 11.51 24.82
N ASN A 107 -9.15 11.05 23.60
CA ASN A 107 -10.15 10.54 22.67
C ASN A 107 -10.39 9.03 22.86
N LEU A 108 -9.48 8.31 23.53
CA LEU A 108 -9.65 6.89 23.84
C LEU A 108 -10.93 6.60 24.63
N LYS A 109 -11.42 7.54 25.44
CA LYS A 109 -12.69 7.39 26.20
C LYS A 109 -13.92 7.26 25.29
N HIS A 110 -13.83 7.71 24.04
CA HIS A 110 -14.90 7.63 23.06
C HIS A 110 -14.87 6.30 22.27
N ILE A 111 -13.93 5.42 22.56
CA ILE A 111 -13.77 4.12 21.90
C ILE A 111 -13.97 3.02 22.94
N ILE A 112 -14.79 2.02 22.61
CA ILE A 112 -15.06 0.88 23.49
C ILE A 112 -14.51 -0.39 22.84
N VAL A 113 -13.64 -1.06 23.59
CA VAL A 113 -12.94 -2.28 23.22
C VAL A 113 -13.20 -3.34 24.30
N VAL A 114 -13.47 -4.58 23.88
CA VAL A 114 -13.62 -5.74 24.77
C VAL A 114 -12.79 -6.88 24.20
N ASP A 115 -11.94 -7.50 25.01
CA ASP A 115 -11.07 -8.61 24.59
C ASP A 115 -10.24 -8.31 23.33
N ASP A 116 -9.69 -7.09 23.25
CA ASP A 116 -8.96 -6.54 22.10
C ASP A 116 -9.79 -6.41 20.80
N GLU A 117 -11.12 -6.49 20.89
CA GLU A 117 -12.03 -6.28 19.76
C GLU A 117 -12.75 -4.94 19.88
N PHE A 118 -12.74 -4.17 18.80
CA PHE A 118 -13.53 -2.94 18.70
C PHE A 118 -15.02 -3.29 18.76
N VAL A 119 -15.74 -2.66 19.70
CA VAL A 119 -17.18 -2.88 19.88
C VAL A 119 -18.01 -1.72 19.34
N LYS A 120 -17.69 -0.48 19.74
CA LYS A 120 -18.39 0.73 19.31
C LYS A 120 -17.57 1.99 19.64
N ASN A 121 -18.01 3.11 19.09
CA ASN A 121 -17.46 4.42 19.42
C ASN A 121 -18.55 5.51 19.51
N GLU A 122 -18.19 6.64 20.12
CA GLU A 122 -18.86 7.93 19.95
C GLU A 122 -18.22 8.70 18.79
N SER A 123 -18.95 9.64 18.19
CA SER A 123 -18.39 10.49 17.14
C SER A 123 -17.39 11.46 17.75
N PHE A 124 -16.21 11.59 17.15
CA PHE A 124 -15.27 12.64 17.50
C PHE A 124 -14.40 13.03 16.31
N THR A 125 -13.78 14.22 16.39
CA THR A 125 -12.79 14.68 15.42
C THR A 125 -11.47 14.91 16.13
N GLN A 126 -10.41 14.25 15.66
CA GLN A 126 -9.06 14.48 16.12
C GLN A 126 -8.30 15.36 15.13
N VAL A 127 -7.62 16.39 15.63
CA VAL A 127 -6.77 17.26 14.81
C VAL A 127 -5.33 16.78 14.93
N CYS A 128 -4.77 16.29 13.82
CA CYS A 128 -3.41 15.74 13.78
C CYS A 128 -2.44 16.73 13.12
N LYS A 129 -1.15 16.61 13.45
CA LYS A 129 -0.07 17.23 12.65
C LYS A 129 0.43 16.23 11.63
N TYR A 130 0.59 16.66 10.39
CA TYR A 130 1.24 15.84 9.37
C TYR A 130 2.74 15.92 9.54
N VAL A 131 3.39 14.76 9.58
CA VAL A 131 4.85 14.64 9.61
C VAL A 131 5.23 13.75 8.43
N LYS A 132 5.94 14.31 7.44
CA LYS A 132 6.47 13.48 6.35
C LYS A 132 7.54 12.55 6.94
N PRO A 133 7.52 11.23 6.61
CA PRO A 133 8.62 10.33 6.96
C PRO A 133 9.98 10.88 6.57
N LYS A 134 10.97 10.63 7.43
CA LYS A 134 12.38 10.66 7.05
C LYS A 134 12.81 9.24 6.68
N PHE A 135 13.09 9.00 5.42
CA PHE A 135 13.47 7.68 4.89
C PHE A 135 14.99 7.46 4.93
N GLU A 136 15.63 7.81 6.05
CA GLU A 136 17.09 7.94 6.13
C GLU A 136 17.82 6.66 6.58
N LYS A 137 17.13 5.65 7.14
CA LYS A 137 17.68 4.33 7.50
C LYS A 137 16.58 3.38 7.99
N VAL A 138 16.61 2.11 7.58
CA VAL A 138 15.99 1.03 8.37
C VAL A 138 17.04 -0.05 8.58
N GLY A 139 17.36 -0.23 9.86
CA GLY A 139 18.19 -1.31 10.36
C GLY A 139 19.10 -0.90 11.51
N THR A 140 18.85 -1.46 12.70
CA THR A 140 19.43 -1.16 14.02
C THR A 140 19.05 0.22 14.58
N SER A 141 18.29 0.32 15.68
CA SER A 141 18.71 -0.16 17.00
C SER A 141 17.60 -0.93 17.73
N LYS A 142 18.02 -2.03 18.36
CA LYS A 142 17.42 -2.42 19.64
C LYS A 142 17.65 -1.26 20.62
N GLU A 143 16.64 -0.91 21.41
CA GLU A 143 16.82 -0.14 22.65
C GLU A 143 17.25 1.33 22.55
N GLU A 144 16.69 2.11 21.63
CA GLU A 144 16.49 3.53 21.93
C GLU A 144 14.99 3.81 22.04
N GLU A 145 14.61 4.25 23.22
CA GLU A 145 13.28 4.53 23.71
C GLU A 145 12.37 5.15 22.64
N GLY A 146 11.41 4.36 22.17
CA GLY A 146 10.10 4.89 21.82
C GLY A 146 9.83 5.31 20.38
N PHE A 147 10.48 4.75 19.35
CA PHE A 147 9.96 4.89 17.98
C PHE A 147 10.21 3.64 17.10
N GLY A 148 9.45 2.58 17.39
CA GLY A 148 9.20 1.53 16.41
C GLY A 148 8.04 1.97 15.51
N TYR A 149 8.34 2.23 14.23
CA TYR A 149 7.36 2.47 13.16
C TYR A 149 6.21 3.41 13.56
N VAL A 150 6.41 4.73 13.49
CA VAL A 150 5.25 5.62 13.29
C VAL A 150 4.68 5.26 11.93
N TYR A 151 3.69 4.38 11.90
CA TYR A 151 3.03 3.93 10.67
C TYR A 151 2.49 5.17 9.97
N ILE A 152 3.16 5.56 8.89
CA ILE A 152 2.70 6.67 8.04
C ILE A 152 1.66 6.08 7.11
N PRO A 153 0.40 6.49 7.17
CA PRO A 153 -0.63 5.93 6.29
C PRO A 153 -0.47 6.40 4.84
N PHE A 154 0.14 7.58 4.62
CA PHE A 154 0.36 8.09 3.26
C PHE A 154 1.42 9.19 3.19
N PHE A 155 1.98 9.38 2.01
CA PHE A 155 2.83 10.52 1.67
C PHE A 155 2.77 10.86 0.17
N PHE A 156 3.42 11.95 -0.21
CA PHE A 156 3.50 12.42 -1.59
C PHE A 156 4.95 12.40 -2.08
N GLN A 157 5.15 11.86 -3.28
CA GLN A 157 6.47 11.76 -3.91
C GLN A 157 6.32 11.55 -5.43
N ASP A 158 7.09 12.31 -6.21
CA ASP A 158 7.27 12.06 -7.65
C ASP A 158 7.98 10.71 -7.84
N VAL A 159 7.30 9.75 -8.48
CA VAL A 159 7.84 8.42 -8.78
C VAL A 159 7.90 8.09 -10.26
N ASP A 160 7.39 8.94 -11.15
CA ASP A 160 7.47 8.74 -12.60
C ASP A 160 8.24 9.83 -13.35
N PHE A 161 8.91 10.70 -12.60
CA PHE A 161 9.86 11.71 -13.04
C PHE A 161 9.24 12.88 -13.84
N ASP A 162 7.95 13.13 -13.69
CA ASP A 162 7.23 14.23 -14.35
C ASP A 162 7.19 15.52 -13.52
N ASP A 163 7.92 15.58 -12.39
CA ASP A 163 7.93 16.67 -11.42
C ASP A 163 6.57 16.90 -10.71
N VAL A 164 5.65 15.94 -10.77
CA VAL A 164 4.38 15.92 -10.04
C VAL A 164 4.42 14.81 -9.00
N ASP A 165 4.06 15.13 -7.75
CA ASP A 165 4.03 14.10 -6.71
C ASP A 165 2.79 13.20 -6.83
N GLU A 166 3.01 11.89 -6.88
CA GLU A 166 1.96 10.88 -6.68
C GLU A 166 1.60 10.70 -5.21
N LEU A 167 0.37 10.26 -4.95
CA LEU A 167 -0.07 9.83 -3.62
C LEU A 167 0.40 8.39 -3.38
N ILE A 168 1.15 8.18 -2.31
CA ILE A 168 1.60 6.84 -1.90
C ILE A 168 0.87 6.47 -0.62
N LEU A 169 0.18 5.33 -0.63
CA LEU A 169 -0.43 4.72 0.54
C LEU A 169 0.46 3.60 1.06
N THR A 170 0.79 3.64 2.35
CA THR A 170 1.64 2.63 2.97
C THR A 170 0.79 1.66 3.77
N TYR A 171 0.86 0.40 3.38
CA TYR A 171 0.12 -0.67 4.01
C TYR A 171 0.89 -1.16 5.24
N ALA A 172 0.16 -1.42 6.32
CA ALA A 172 0.74 -1.75 7.61
C ALA A 172 1.25 -3.20 7.68
N THR A 173 1.04 -4.00 6.63
CA THR A 173 1.68 -5.31 6.48
C THR A 173 3.18 -5.17 6.35
N THR A 174 3.88 -5.49 7.43
CA THR A 174 5.34 -5.65 7.40
C THR A 174 5.68 -6.99 6.76
N TYR A 175 6.51 -6.99 5.72
CA TYR A 175 7.24 -8.19 5.29
C TYR A 175 8.12 -8.69 6.42
N GLU A 176 8.52 -9.96 6.36
CA GLU A 176 9.57 -10.50 7.24
C GLU A 176 10.77 -9.52 7.23
N LYS A 177 11.27 -9.16 8.42
CA LYS A 177 12.34 -8.17 8.63
C LYS A 177 12.06 -6.71 8.18
N GLY A 178 10.80 -6.26 8.15
CA GLY A 178 10.50 -4.82 8.32
C GLY A 178 10.35 -3.98 7.04
N GLY A 179 9.99 -4.58 5.90
CA GLY A 179 9.56 -3.83 4.71
C GLY A 179 8.07 -3.51 4.73
N SER A 180 7.64 -2.33 4.25
CA SER A 180 6.22 -2.00 4.04
C SER A 180 5.82 -2.16 2.56
N ILE A 181 4.55 -2.47 2.30
CA ILE A 181 3.97 -2.42 0.95
C ILE A 181 3.52 -0.99 0.68
N ASN A 182 3.91 -0.44 -0.45
CA ASN A 182 3.46 0.87 -0.91
C ASN A 182 2.63 0.71 -2.17
N LYS A 183 1.45 1.34 -2.18
CA LYS A 183 0.66 1.48 -3.38
C LYS A 183 0.68 2.92 -3.85
N ILE A 184 0.89 3.09 -5.15
CA ILE A 184 1.00 4.40 -5.77
C ILE A 184 -0.31 4.73 -6.47
N PHE A 185 -0.78 5.95 -6.25
CA PHE A 185 -1.97 6.46 -6.87
C PHE A 185 -1.67 7.79 -7.55
N LYS A 186 -2.14 7.91 -8.78
CA LYS A 186 -2.01 9.12 -9.58
C LYS A 186 -3.39 9.74 -9.80
N LYS A 187 -3.41 11.07 -9.86
CA LYS A 187 -4.61 11.79 -10.31
C LYS A 187 -4.77 11.55 -11.81
N GLY A 188 -5.90 10.97 -12.22
CA GLY A 188 -6.22 10.80 -13.64
C GLY A 188 -6.36 12.14 -14.37
N ALA A 189 -6.15 12.12 -15.69
CA ALA A 189 -6.42 13.27 -16.55
C ALA A 189 -7.94 13.55 -16.68
N ASP A 190 -8.76 12.54 -16.46
CA ASP A 190 -10.21 12.65 -16.45
C ASP A 190 -10.70 13.33 -15.18
N LYS A 191 -11.87 13.99 -15.22
CA LYS A 191 -12.52 14.69 -14.10
C LYS A 191 -12.93 13.77 -12.93
N ASN A 192 -12.44 12.55 -12.88
CA ASN A 192 -12.68 11.63 -11.78
C ASN A 192 -12.03 12.21 -10.52
N LEU A 193 -12.87 12.48 -9.53
CA LEU A 193 -12.49 12.98 -8.21
C LEU A 193 -11.91 11.87 -7.32
N GLU A 194 -11.33 10.83 -7.93
CA GLU A 194 -10.75 9.66 -7.27
C GLU A 194 -9.32 9.47 -7.76
N PHE A 195 -8.41 9.21 -6.83
CA PHE A 195 -7.06 8.80 -7.16
C PHE A 195 -7.05 7.38 -7.73
N SER A 196 -6.39 7.16 -8.87
CA SER A 196 -6.34 5.86 -9.53
C SER A 196 -5.04 5.12 -9.20
N GLU A 197 -5.14 3.85 -8.81
CA GLU A 197 -3.97 3.00 -8.52
C GLU A 197 -3.14 2.76 -9.80
N MET A 198 -1.84 2.99 -9.71
CA MET A 198 -0.88 2.67 -10.79
C MET A 198 -0.52 1.18 -10.70
N THR A 199 -1.14 0.37 -11.55
CA THR A 199 -1.04 -1.10 -11.50
C THR A 199 -0.03 -1.70 -12.47
N ASN A 200 0.57 -0.88 -13.34
CA ASN A 200 1.61 -1.29 -14.28
C ASN A 200 2.99 -1.37 -13.62
N GLU A 201 3.92 -2.14 -14.21
CA GLU A 201 5.33 -2.05 -13.82
C GLU A 201 5.87 -0.63 -14.10
N PRO A 202 6.76 -0.11 -13.24
CA PRO A 202 7.26 -0.74 -12.01
C PRO A 202 6.39 -0.53 -10.76
N PHE A 203 5.32 0.25 -10.84
CA PHE A 203 4.55 0.74 -9.69
C PHE A 203 3.82 -0.35 -8.90
N THR A 204 3.52 -1.49 -9.54
CA THR A 204 2.80 -2.63 -8.93
C THR A 204 3.52 -3.29 -7.75
N ASN A 205 4.86 -3.24 -7.71
CA ASN A 205 5.70 -3.90 -6.70
C ASN A 205 6.48 -2.90 -5.83
N PHE A 206 5.95 -1.70 -5.64
CA PHE A 206 6.59 -0.70 -4.80
C PHE A 206 6.61 -1.15 -3.34
N SER A 207 7.81 -1.26 -2.78
CA SER A 207 8.02 -1.58 -1.36
C SER A 207 8.50 -0.31 -0.64
N GLY A 208 9.01 -0.44 0.59
CA GLY A 208 9.45 0.70 1.40
C GLY A 208 10.29 1.71 0.60
N PHE A 209 10.07 3.01 0.84
CA PHE A 209 10.78 4.10 0.17
C PHE A 209 12.07 4.42 0.92
N TYR A 210 13.21 4.50 0.24
CA TYR A 210 14.50 4.78 0.87
C TYR A 210 15.32 5.79 0.08
N TYR A 211 15.88 6.77 0.79
CA TYR A 211 16.84 7.70 0.22
C TYR A 211 18.26 7.18 0.55
N GLY A 212 18.94 6.61 -0.44
CA GLY A 212 20.29 6.04 -0.27
C GLY A 212 20.32 4.52 -0.02
N ASN A 213 21.52 3.95 -0.11
CA ASN A 213 21.79 2.51 -0.08
C ASN A 213 21.50 1.91 1.33
N PRO A 214 20.46 1.07 1.50
CA PRO A 214 20.12 0.46 2.77
C PRO A 214 20.97 -0.81 2.96
N ASN A 215 22.25 -0.63 3.28
CA ASN A 215 23.00 -1.72 3.88
C ASN A 215 22.46 -1.93 5.31
N ALA A 216 21.45 -2.79 5.50
CA ALA A 216 21.48 -3.81 6.56
C ALA A 216 20.23 -4.70 6.66
N ASP A 217 18.99 -4.21 6.72
CA ASP A 217 17.97 -5.00 7.44
C ASP A 217 16.61 -5.28 6.77
N ALA A 218 16.27 -4.67 5.63
CA ALA A 218 14.99 -4.94 4.95
C ALA A 218 15.15 -5.98 3.82
N TYR A 219 14.31 -7.01 3.79
CA TYR A 219 14.30 -7.98 2.69
C TYR A 219 13.88 -7.35 1.36
N ASN A 220 12.91 -6.43 1.36
CA ASN A 220 12.41 -5.80 0.15
C ASN A 220 12.41 -4.28 0.27
N TYR A 221 12.93 -3.59 -0.74
CA TYR A 221 12.91 -2.12 -0.79
C TYR A 221 12.92 -1.56 -2.22
N THR A 222 12.43 -0.32 -2.36
CA THR A 222 12.45 0.43 -3.61
C THR A 222 13.33 1.67 -3.48
N THR A 223 14.20 1.90 -4.46
CA THR A 223 15.00 3.13 -4.60
C THR A 223 14.64 3.89 -5.87
N ILE A 224 14.74 5.22 -5.80
CA ILE A 224 14.54 6.10 -6.95
C ILE A 224 15.81 6.93 -7.16
N ASP A 225 16.37 6.84 -8.35
CA ASP A 225 17.48 7.68 -8.79
C ASP A 225 16.95 8.73 -9.77
N TYR A 226 16.74 9.94 -9.26
CA TYR A 226 16.26 11.08 -10.06
C TYR A 226 17.28 11.56 -11.10
N LYS A 227 18.58 11.29 -10.92
CA LYS A 227 19.64 11.71 -11.85
C LYS A 227 19.66 10.79 -13.06
N ASN A 228 19.60 9.48 -12.83
CA ASN A 228 19.62 8.48 -13.90
C ASN A 228 18.21 8.10 -14.39
N LYS A 229 17.16 8.59 -13.73
CA LYS A 229 15.75 8.30 -14.04
C LYS A 229 15.47 6.81 -13.99
N THR A 230 15.86 6.20 -12.87
CA THR A 230 15.68 4.76 -12.64
C THR A 230 14.96 4.47 -11.35
N ILE A 231 14.15 3.42 -11.36
CA ILE A 231 13.54 2.83 -10.17
C ILE A 231 14.13 1.44 -10.00
N SER A 232 14.63 1.12 -8.80
CA SER A 232 15.19 -0.21 -8.53
C SER A 232 14.42 -0.89 -7.41
N HIS A 233 14.00 -2.12 -7.67
CA HIS A 233 13.38 -3.01 -6.69
C HIS A 233 14.42 -4.01 -6.25
N HIS A 234 14.66 -4.07 -4.95
CA HIS A 234 15.59 -4.98 -4.34
C HIS A 234 14.79 -5.98 -3.51
N GLU A 235 15.03 -7.25 -3.77
CA GLU A 235 14.39 -8.37 -3.09
C GLU A 235 15.49 -9.28 -2.55
N SER A 236 15.38 -9.68 -1.29
CA SER A 236 16.28 -10.62 -0.64
C SER A 236 15.46 -11.67 0.08
N SER A 237 15.87 -12.93 -0.01
CA SER A 237 15.26 -14.03 0.74
C SER A 237 16.07 -14.34 1.99
N GLY A 238 15.41 -14.91 2.99
CA GLY A 238 16.08 -15.40 4.20
C GLY A 238 17.09 -16.53 3.95
N ASP A 239 17.03 -17.15 2.77
CA ASP A 239 17.85 -18.29 2.37
C ASP A 239 19.06 -17.89 1.50
N GLY A 240 19.41 -16.60 1.46
CA GLY A 240 20.61 -16.09 0.80
C GLY A 240 20.45 -15.77 -0.69
N GLY A 241 19.24 -15.86 -1.23
CA GLY A 241 18.93 -15.39 -2.57
C GLY A 241 18.63 -13.89 -2.60
N SER A 242 18.97 -13.24 -3.70
CA SER A 242 18.69 -11.83 -3.93
C SER A 242 18.36 -11.59 -5.40
N ARG A 243 17.51 -10.60 -5.62
CA ARG A 243 17.10 -10.12 -6.93
C ARG A 243 17.10 -8.61 -6.92
N GLU A 244 17.58 -8.04 -8.00
CA GLU A 244 17.50 -6.60 -8.27
C GLU A 244 16.83 -6.41 -9.63
N ILE A 245 15.74 -5.66 -9.65
CA ILE A 245 15.07 -5.27 -10.88
C ILE A 245 15.22 -3.76 -11.05
N ILE A 246 15.92 -3.33 -12.10
CA ILE A 246 16.15 -1.92 -12.42
C ILE A 246 15.28 -1.56 -13.61
N TYR A 247 14.44 -0.54 -13.44
CA TYR A 247 13.60 0.04 -14.47
C TYR A 247 14.20 1.37 -14.91
N GLU A 248 14.54 1.48 -16.19
CA GLU A 248 15.13 2.68 -16.80
C GLU A 248 14.03 3.48 -17.50
N PHE A 249 13.93 4.78 -17.23
CA PHE A 249 12.97 5.67 -17.86
C PHE A 249 13.67 6.66 -18.78
N LYS A 250 13.02 7.01 -19.90
CA LYS A 250 13.50 8.04 -20.82
C LYS A 250 12.37 8.91 -21.30
N LYS A 251 12.70 10.16 -21.58
CA LYS A 251 11.84 11.05 -22.35
C LYS A 251 12.03 10.75 -23.84
N THR A 252 10.94 10.66 -24.58
CA THR A 252 10.97 10.59 -26.04
C THR A 252 10.58 11.93 -26.62
N ASN A 253 10.97 12.21 -27.87
CA ASN A 253 10.72 13.50 -28.50
C ASN A 253 9.22 13.84 -28.60
N ASN A 254 8.35 12.83 -28.58
CA ASN A 254 6.91 12.97 -28.81
C ASN A 254 6.06 12.67 -27.56
N ASN A 255 6.67 12.40 -26.41
CA ASN A 255 5.94 12.19 -25.15
C ASN A 255 6.40 13.21 -24.09
N PRO A 256 5.50 14.03 -23.54
CA PRO A 256 5.86 14.95 -22.46
C PRO A 256 6.35 14.21 -21.21
N ASN A 257 5.89 12.97 -21.00
CA ASN A 257 6.17 12.15 -19.84
C ASN A 257 7.36 11.23 -20.08
N TYR A 258 8.01 10.81 -18.98
CA TYR A 258 8.98 9.74 -19.01
C TYR A 258 8.26 8.40 -19.24
N ILE A 259 8.83 7.57 -20.10
CA ILE A 259 8.31 6.23 -20.39
C ILE A 259 9.33 5.17 -20.01
N LEU A 260 8.84 4.00 -19.63
CA LEU A 260 9.68 2.85 -19.30
C LEU A 260 10.48 2.40 -20.53
N PHE A 261 11.77 2.67 -20.55
CA PHE A 261 12.65 2.33 -21.67
C PHE A 261 13.26 0.93 -21.55
N GLY A 262 13.61 0.53 -20.32
CA GLY A 262 14.35 -0.70 -20.09
C GLY A 262 14.03 -1.35 -18.76
N LYS A 263 14.20 -2.67 -18.70
CA LYS A 263 14.14 -3.48 -17.48
C LYS A 263 15.35 -4.39 -17.42
N ILE A 264 16.11 -4.31 -16.33
CA ILE A 264 17.24 -5.19 -16.04
C ILE A 264 16.86 -6.03 -14.83
N ASP A 265 16.83 -7.35 -14.99
CA ASP A 265 16.56 -8.32 -13.92
C ASP A 265 17.87 -9.04 -13.62
N LYS A 266 18.44 -8.78 -12.44
CA LYS A 266 19.63 -9.44 -11.91
C LYS A 266 19.20 -10.37 -10.81
N ASN A 267 19.66 -11.60 -10.87
CA ASN A 267 19.27 -12.63 -9.92
C ASN A 267 20.47 -13.52 -9.59
N ASN A 268 20.64 -13.88 -8.32
CA ASN A 268 21.70 -14.80 -7.86
C ASN A 268 21.18 -16.08 -7.17
N PHE A 269 19.91 -16.45 -7.35
CA PHE A 269 19.41 -17.75 -6.91
C PHE A 269 20.31 -18.89 -7.47
N GLU A 270 20.61 -19.88 -6.63
CA GLU A 270 21.42 -21.08 -6.98
C GLU A 270 22.91 -20.82 -7.28
N ASN A 271 23.54 -19.80 -6.68
CA ASN A 271 24.96 -19.45 -6.88
C ASN A 271 25.36 -19.08 -8.32
N SER A 272 24.39 -18.79 -9.18
CA SER A 272 24.64 -18.30 -10.55
C SER A 272 24.04 -16.92 -10.72
N GLU A 273 24.90 -15.94 -11.02
CA GLU A 273 24.41 -14.62 -11.39
C GLU A 273 23.87 -14.68 -12.83
N ILE A 274 22.59 -14.33 -12.98
CA ILE A 274 21.92 -14.22 -14.28
C ILE A 274 21.45 -12.78 -14.43
N GLN A 275 21.85 -12.15 -15.54
CA GLN A 275 21.35 -10.84 -15.93
C GLN A 275 20.48 -10.97 -17.18
N LYS A 276 19.22 -10.50 -17.09
CA LYS A 276 18.32 -10.37 -18.24
C LYS A 276 18.04 -8.89 -18.47
N ARG A 277 18.23 -8.42 -19.70
CA ARG A 277 17.85 -7.08 -20.11
C ARG A 277 16.69 -7.15 -21.10
N THR A 278 15.66 -6.36 -20.85
CA THR A 278 14.55 -6.11 -21.76
C THR A 278 14.58 -4.65 -22.17
N VAL A 279 14.53 -4.38 -23.47
CA VAL A 279 14.44 -3.02 -24.03
C VAL A 279 13.09 -2.87 -24.72
N PHE A 280 12.36 -1.83 -24.34
CA PHE A 280 11.07 -1.50 -24.92
C PHE A 280 11.27 -0.44 -26.02
N LYS A 281 10.76 -0.72 -27.22
CA LYS A 281 10.77 0.22 -28.34
C LYS A 281 9.37 0.75 -28.55
N TYR A 282 9.28 2.05 -28.79
CA TYR A 282 8.02 2.79 -28.89
C TYR A 282 7.87 3.44 -30.26
N ASN A 283 6.64 3.54 -30.76
CA ASN A 283 6.33 4.40 -31.91
C ASN A 283 6.29 5.88 -31.48
N ASP A 284 6.03 6.75 -32.45
CA ASP A 284 5.88 8.19 -32.26
C ASP A 284 4.72 8.59 -31.33
N TYR A 285 3.79 7.66 -31.05
CA TYR A 285 2.64 7.86 -30.16
C TYR A 285 2.87 7.32 -28.74
N GLY A 286 4.07 6.78 -28.45
CA GLY A 286 4.39 6.22 -27.14
C GLY A 286 3.81 4.82 -26.89
N GLU A 287 3.38 4.11 -27.94
CA GLU A 287 2.92 2.72 -27.86
C GLU A 287 4.07 1.75 -28.13
N ILE A 288 4.08 0.60 -27.44
CA ILE A 288 5.14 -0.41 -27.60
C ILE A 288 5.02 -1.06 -28.99
N VAL A 289 6.05 -0.92 -29.82
CA VAL A 289 6.13 -1.57 -31.15
C VAL A 289 6.93 -2.85 -31.13
N SER A 290 7.93 -2.98 -30.24
CA SER A 290 8.67 -4.22 -30.09
C SER A 290 9.38 -4.31 -28.74
N VAL A 291 9.78 -5.53 -28.38
CA VAL A 291 10.46 -5.84 -27.12
C VAL A 291 11.66 -6.74 -27.40
N ASP A 292 12.87 -6.24 -27.12
CA ASP A 292 14.11 -7.01 -27.29
C ASP A 292 14.54 -7.61 -25.95
N LYS A 293 14.78 -8.92 -25.91
CA LYS A 293 15.19 -9.65 -24.69
C LYS A 293 16.60 -10.22 -24.86
N ILE A 294 17.51 -9.85 -23.97
CA ILE A 294 18.90 -10.29 -23.95
C ILE A 294 19.17 -11.01 -22.63
N LYS A 295 19.65 -12.26 -22.68
CA LYS A 295 20.09 -13.01 -21.50
C LYS A 295 21.61 -13.11 -21.52
N GLN A 296 22.27 -12.62 -20.47
CA GLN A 296 23.71 -12.76 -20.27
C GLN A 296 23.95 -13.62 -19.02
N PRO A 297 24.55 -14.81 -19.16
CA PRO A 297 25.15 -15.48 -18.01
C PRO A 297 26.39 -14.71 -17.58
N THR A 298 26.46 -14.27 -16.33
CA THR A 298 27.69 -13.72 -15.75
C THR A 298 28.54 -14.91 -15.31
N ALA A 299 29.73 -15.04 -15.91
CA ALA A 299 30.61 -16.17 -15.72
C ALA A 299 31.16 -16.21 -14.29
N ASN A 300 30.49 -16.95 -13.41
CA ASN A 300 31.06 -17.50 -12.19
C ASN A 300 30.88 -19.02 -12.18
N ALA A 301 31.46 -19.67 -13.19
CA ALA A 301 31.92 -21.05 -13.02
C ALA A 301 33.21 -20.98 -12.21
N ARG A 302 33.12 -21.13 -10.88
CA ARG A 302 34.32 -21.43 -10.10
C ARG A 302 34.75 -22.87 -10.44
N LEU A 303 35.99 -22.98 -10.91
CA LEU A 303 36.80 -24.19 -10.95
C LEU A 303 36.86 -24.87 -9.57
#